data_AF-A0A497MNJ8-F1
#
_entry.id   AF-A0A497MNJ8-F1
#
_cell.length_a   1.000
_cell.length_b   1.000
_cell.length_c   1.000
_cell.angle_alpha   90.00
_cell.angle_beta   90.00
_cell.angle_gamma   90.00
#
_symmetry.space_group_name_H-M   'P 1'
#
loop_
_entity.id
_entity.type
_entity.pdbx_description
1 polymer ?
#
loop_
_entity_poly.entity_id
_entity_poly.type
_entity_poly.pdbx_seq_one_letter_code
_entity_poly.pdbx_strand_id
1 'polypeptide(L)'
;MTVLQGFIAAGTQLRLGLPGKGGVVLPVDSIEPPVVRLKNGDVVRVSSENAREINERIEKILFLGDLLISFGDFLYSSKPLSPSGYVEEWWSQELKETVSTKFKGDYAAVAETTKISLERIKRLVEKPFSCKPTAKEALALSLTLNIPLHPAYTFFWENLDSIKEFLTLRRWMLDSEVETEEDRETVRRVSGVFNAEVKEMLERICVPHKIVGDKIVISGDDAHVFAFCLGRHVSEPLSELNSSFNGSVLEFIRKVCGVEVRVKAPTVVGARMGRPEKAKKRAMKPPVHVLFPVGMAGGAQRNLVVAASKGEPVFVELVKRKCPA
;
A
#
# COMPACT_ATOMS: atom_id res chain seq x y z
N MET A 1 -0.49 -2.50 -9.42
CA MET A 1 -0.50 -3.19 -10.73
C MET A 1 0.06 -2.33 -11.86
N THR A 2 -0.44 -1.11 -12.09
CA THR A 2 0.02 -0.20 -13.16
C THR A 2 1.52 0.08 -13.14
N VAL A 3 2.08 0.35 -11.96
CA VAL A 3 3.51 0.59 -11.70
C VAL A 3 4.41 -0.57 -12.16
N LEU A 4 3.87 -1.79 -12.21
CA LEU A 4 4.56 -2.98 -12.72
C LEU A 4 4.30 -3.21 -14.22
N GLN A 5 3.96 -2.16 -14.96
CA GLN A 5 3.75 -2.17 -16.41
C GLN A 5 2.71 -3.20 -16.89
N GLY A 6 1.70 -3.49 -16.05
CA GLY A 6 0.65 -4.46 -16.38
C GLY A 6 1.10 -5.92 -16.37
N PHE A 7 2.29 -6.23 -15.85
CA PHE A 7 2.77 -7.61 -15.70
C PHE A 7 1.92 -8.43 -14.72
N ILE A 8 1.28 -7.75 -13.77
CA ILE A 8 0.28 -8.31 -12.87
C ILE A 8 -1.08 -7.72 -13.27
N ALA A 9 -2.04 -8.60 -13.52
CA ALA A 9 -3.44 -8.28 -13.80
C ALA A 9 -4.38 -9.12 -12.93
N ALA A 10 -5.67 -8.75 -12.91
CA ALA A 10 -6.69 -9.43 -12.12
C ALA A 10 -6.88 -10.88 -12.59
N GLY A 11 -6.58 -11.85 -11.73
CA GLY A 11 -6.59 -13.27 -12.11
C GLY A 11 -5.20 -13.82 -12.42
N THR A 12 -4.15 -12.99 -12.41
CA THR A 12 -2.76 -13.47 -12.49
C THR A 12 -2.42 -14.28 -11.25
N GLN A 13 -1.84 -15.45 -11.45
CA GLN A 13 -1.33 -16.28 -10.37
C GLN A 13 0.03 -15.74 -9.90
N LEU A 14 0.15 -15.41 -8.61
CA LEU A 14 1.42 -15.17 -7.93
C LEU A 14 1.86 -16.41 -7.16
N ARG A 15 3.18 -16.60 -7.05
CA ARG A 15 3.81 -17.51 -6.10
C ARG A 15 4.38 -16.66 -4.98
N LEU A 16 3.87 -16.86 -3.76
CA LEU A 16 4.25 -16.09 -2.58
C LEU A 16 5.31 -16.84 -1.77
N GLY A 17 6.14 -16.12 -1.03
CA GLY A 17 7.03 -16.69 -0.01
C GLY A 17 6.29 -17.06 1.28
N LEU A 18 5.21 -16.34 1.58
CA LEU A 18 4.38 -16.46 2.77
C LEU A 18 2.93 -16.05 2.44
N PRO A 19 1.89 -16.68 3.02
CA PRO A 19 1.90 -17.92 3.79
C PRO A 19 1.85 -19.17 2.88
N GLY A 20 1.17 -19.10 1.73
CA GLY A 20 1.03 -20.21 0.79
C GLY A 20 2.04 -20.21 -0.37
N LYS A 21 2.04 -21.27 -1.18
CA LYS A 21 2.88 -21.38 -2.39
C LYS A 21 2.32 -20.64 -3.61
N GLY A 22 1.05 -20.23 -3.56
CA GLY A 22 0.44 -19.47 -4.64
C GLY A 22 -0.87 -18.80 -4.22
N GLY A 23 -1.16 -17.69 -4.88
CA GLY A 23 -2.39 -16.91 -4.74
C GLY A 23 -2.78 -16.30 -6.08
N VAL A 24 -4.02 -15.84 -6.19
CA VAL A 24 -4.52 -15.12 -7.36
C VAL A 24 -4.67 -13.66 -6.99
N VAL A 25 -4.21 -12.77 -7.87
CA VAL A 25 -4.29 -11.32 -7.62
C VAL A 25 -5.68 -10.81 -7.92
N LEU A 26 -6.22 -10.04 -7.00
CA LEU A 26 -7.41 -9.23 -7.16
C LEU A 26 -7.10 -7.78 -6.75
N PRO A 27 -7.65 -6.77 -7.45
CA PRO A 27 -7.49 -5.37 -7.05
C PRO A 27 -8.21 -5.11 -5.73
N VAL A 28 -7.56 -4.35 -4.84
CA VAL A 28 -8.15 -3.81 -3.62
C VAL A 28 -7.72 -2.35 -3.54
N ASP A 29 -8.67 -1.43 -3.62
CA ASP A 29 -8.37 0.01 -3.70
C ASP A 29 -8.18 0.67 -2.33
N SER A 30 -8.53 -0.03 -1.24
CA SER A 30 -8.48 0.50 0.12
C SER A 30 -7.11 0.37 0.81
N ILE A 31 -6.23 -0.51 0.31
CA ILE A 31 -4.93 -0.80 0.91
C ILE A 31 -3.87 0.20 0.45
N GLU A 32 -2.72 0.23 1.11
CA GLU A 32 -1.70 1.24 0.84
C GLU A 32 -1.09 1.08 -0.56
N PRO A 33 -1.05 2.17 -1.36
CA PRO A 33 -0.52 2.11 -2.71
C PRO A 33 1.02 2.14 -2.74
N PRO A 34 1.63 1.88 -3.91
CA PRO A 34 3.06 2.01 -4.08
C PRO A 34 3.60 3.43 -3.81
N VAL A 35 4.87 3.51 -3.40
CA VAL A 35 5.65 4.75 -3.36
C VAL A 35 6.80 4.65 -4.36
N VAL A 36 6.92 5.63 -5.23
CA VAL A 36 7.88 5.61 -6.35
C VAL A 36 8.73 6.87 -6.40
N ARG A 37 9.96 6.73 -6.88
CA ARG A 37 10.83 7.82 -7.30
C ARG A 37 10.72 8.02 -8.80
N LEU A 38 10.48 9.25 -9.21
CA LEU A 38 10.43 9.66 -10.61
C LEU A 38 11.82 10.06 -11.13
N LYS A 39 12.00 10.10 -12.44
CA LYS A 39 13.26 10.48 -13.12
C LYS A 39 13.76 11.88 -12.78
N ASN A 40 12.88 12.78 -12.33
CA ASN A 40 13.25 14.11 -11.84
C ASN A 40 13.67 14.11 -10.36
N GLY A 41 13.65 12.94 -9.71
CA GLY A 41 13.99 12.73 -8.30
C GLY A 41 12.83 12.91 -7.31
N ASP A 42 11.65 13.31 -7.77
CA ASP A 42 10.45 13.40 -6.93
C ASP A 42 10.06 12.04 -6.37
N VAL A 43 9.60 12.02 -5.12
CA VAL A 43 9.01 10.84 -4.47
C VAL A 43 7.52 11.06 -4.31
N VAL A 44 6.73 10.15 -4.86
CA VAL A 44 5.27 10.29 -4.96
C VAL A 44 4.60 9.00 -4.51
N ARG A 45 3.55 9.14 -3.69
CA ARG A 45 2.57 8.07 -3.43
C ARG A 45 1.67 7.93 -4.65
N VAL A 46 1.63 6.73 -5.21
CA VAL A 46 0.81 6.45 -6.39
C VAL A 46 -0.65 6.43 -5.99
N SER A 47 -1.50 7.06 -6.79
CA SER A 47 -2.96 7.05 -6.62
C SER A 47 -3.63 6.72 -7.95
N SER A 48 -4.93 6.42 -7.92
CA SER A 48 -5.70 6.14 -9.13
C SER A 48 -5.71 7.34 -10.09
N GLU A 49 -5.64 8.57 -9.56
CA GLU A 49 -5.63 9.80 -10.34
C GLU A 49 -4.28 10.03 -11.05
N ASN A 50 -3.16 9.77 -10.37
CA ASN A 50 -1.84 10.09 -10.91
C ASN A 50 -1.16 8.90 -11.65
N ALA A 51 -1.63 7.67 -11.44
CA ALA A 51 -0.92 6.46 -11.90
C ALA A 51 -0.63 6.42 -13.40
N ARG A 52 -1.53 6.97 -14.24
CA ARG A 52 -1.34 6.98 -15.70
C ARG A 52 -0.25 7.94 -16.15
N GLU A 53 -0.16 9.11 -15.52
CA GLU A 53 0.78 10.16 -15.89
C GLU A 53 2.22 9.84 -15.46
N ILE A 54 2.36 9.19 -14.30
CA ILE A 54 3.67 8.90 -13.72
C ILE A 54 4.30 7.63 -14.28
N ASN A 55 3.54 6.69 -14.85
CA ASN A 55 4.02 5.34 -15.16
C ASN A 55 5.29 5.31 -16.03
N GLU A 56 5.41 6.21 -17.00
CA GLU A 56 6.58 6.32 -17.90
C GLU A 56 7.77 7.09 -17.28
N ARG A 57 7.51 7.79 -16.18
CA ARG A 57 8.47 8.65 -15.47
C ARG A 57 9.04 7.97 -14.24
N ILE A 58 8.57 6.79 -13.86
CA ILE A 58 9.10 6.01 -12.73
C ILE A 58 10.54 5.60 -13.03
N GLU A 59 11.44 5.93 -12.11
CA GLU A 59 12.84 5.51 -12.14
C GLU A 59 13.07 4.34 -11.18
N LYS A 60 12.51 4.41 -9.97
CA LYS A 60 12.68 3.40 -8.92
C LYS A 60 11.39 3.23 -8.13
N ILE A 61 11.02 1.98 -7.83
CA ILE A 61 9.93 1.66 -6.91
C ILE A 61 10.54 1.55 -5.51
N LEU A 62 10.14 2.42 -4.58
CA LEU A 62 10.66 2.43 -3.21
C LEU A 62 9.87 1.45 -2.34
N PHE A 63 8.54 1.47 -2.48
CA PHE A 63 7.62 0.56 -1.84
C PHE A 63 6.58 0.09 -2.84
N LEU A 64 6.33 -1.22 -2.90
CA LEU A 64 5.41 -1.78 -3.90
C LEU A 64 3.92 -1.60 -3.53
N GLY A 65 3.63 -1.25 -2.28
CA GLY A 65 2.28 -1.25 -1.74
C GLY A 65 1.97 -2.52 -0.97
N ASP A 66 0.79 -2.53 -0.37
CA ASP A 66 0.33 -3.62 0.47
C ASP A 66 -0.07 -4.87 -0.32
N LEU A 67 -0.01 -6.00 0.37
CA LEU A 67 -0.59 -7.26 -0.08
C LEU A 67 -1.55 -7.76 0.99
N LEU A 68 -2.85 -7.68 0.72
CA LEU A 68 -3.88 -8.21 1.62
C LEU A 68 -3.89 -9.74 1.58
N ILE A 69 -3.54 -10.38 2.70
CA ILE A 69 -3.51 -11.83 2.84
C ILE A 69 -4.57 -12.23 3.85
N SER A 70 -5.38 -13.24 3.51
CA SER A 70 -6.40 -13.75 4.42
C SER A 70 -5.78 -14.50 5.59
N PHE A 71 -6.32 -14.31 6.79
CA PHE A 71 -6.00 -15.16 7.94
C PHE A 71 -6.21 -16.66 7.62
N GLY A 72 -7.23 -16.98 6.81
CA GLY A 72 -7.51 -18.36 6.39
C GLY A 72 -6.35 -19.01 5.64
N ASP A 73 -5.52 -18.23 4.92
CA ASP A 73 -4.36 -18.78 4.20
C ASP A 73 -3.24 -19.20 5.18
N PHE A 74 -3.06 -18.47 6.28
CA PHE A 74 -2.15 -18.87 7.35
C PHE A 74 -2.65 -20.13 8.06
N LEU A 75 -3.95 -20.19 8.37
CA LEU A 75 -4.57 -21.34 9.00
C LEU A 75 -4.46 -22.60 8.11
N TYR A 76 -4.78 -22.47 6.83
CA TYR A 76 -4.74 -23.58 5.86
C TYR A 76 -3.31 -24.10 5.63
N SER A 77 -2.32 -23.20 5.63
CA SER A 77 -0.91 -23.56 5.43
C SER A 77 -0.18 -23.95 6.73
N SER A 78 -0.88 -23.90 7.88
CA SER A 78 -0.31 -24.13 9.22
C SER A 78 0.95 -23.33 9.49
N LYS A 79 1.03 -22.10 8.97
CA LYS A 79 2.16 -21.20 9.20
C LYS A 79 1.88 -20.27 10.38
N PRO A 80 2.89 -19.92 11.18
CA PRO A 80 2.73 -18.92 12.24
C PRO A 80 2.34 -17.58 11.63
N LEU A 81 1.49 -16.84 12.34
CA LEU A 81 1.16 -15.47 11.96
C LEU A 81 2.41 -14.61 12.08
N SER A 82 2.72 -13.89 11.01
CA SER A 82 3.75 -12.86 11.05
C SER A 82 3.19 -11.57 11.65
N PRO A 83 4.04 -10.72 12.26
CA PRO A 83 3.59 -9.43 12.76
C PRO A 83 2.93 -8.61 11.65
N SER A 84 1.74 -8.09 11.93
CA SER A 84 1.05 -7.17 11.02
C SER A 84 1.69 -5.79 11.07
N GLY A 85 1.74 -5.12 9.92
CA GLY A 85 1.89 -3.67 9.90
C GLY A 85 0.72 -2.98 10.62
N TYR A 86 0.94 -1.73 10.99
CA TYR A 86 -0.12 -0.93 11.59
C TYR A 86 -1.04 -0.39 10.48
N VAL A 87 -2.33 -0.78 10.53
CA VAL A 87 -3.32 -0.57 9.47
C VAL A 87 -4.57 0.12 10.01
N GLU A 88 -5.37 0.73 9.13
CA GLU A 88 -6.52 1.55 9.48
C GLU A 88 -7.57 0.77 10.30
N GLU A 89 -7.76 -0.52 10.02
CA GLU A 89 -8.68 -1.39 10.77
C GLU A 89 -8.24 -1.53 12.22
N TRP A 90 -6.95 -1.75 12.44
CA TRP A 90 -6.39 -1.87 13.78
C TRP A 90 -6.51 -0.54 14.53
N TRP A 91 -6.08 0.57 13.92
CA TRP A 91 -6.21 1.90 14.51
C TRP A 91 -7.65 2.23 14.91
N SER A 92 -8.63 1.86 14.06
CA SER A 92 -10.05 2.09 14.36
C SER A 92 -10.55 1.32 15.59
N GLN A 93 -10.04 0.10 15.81
CA GLN A 93 -10.36 -0.69 17.00
C GLN A 93 -9.72 -0.10 18.25
N GLU A 94 -8.47 0.37 18.17
CA GLU A 94 -7.79 1.03 19.30
C GLU A 94 -8.47 2.35 19.68
N LEU A 95 -8.94 3.12 18.69
CA LEU A 95 -9.76 4.30 18.93
C LEU A 95 -11.06 3.91 19.67
N LYS A 96 -11.80 2.92 19.16
CA LYS A 96 -13.05 2.44 19.77
C LYS A 96 -12.86 1.91 21.19
N GLU A 97 -11.80 1.16 21.43
CA GLU A 97 -11.42 0.63 22.74
C GLU A 97 -11.09 1.77 23.71
N THR A 98 -10.32 2.77 23.26
CA THR A 98 -9.92 3.91 24.09
C THR A 98 -11.13 4.77 24.48
N VAL A 99 -12.07 4.99 23.56
CA VAL A 99 -13.34 5.68 23.86
C VAL A 99 -14.16 4.89 24.89
N SER A 100 -14.19 3.57 24.75
CA SER A 100 -14.95 2.69 25.65
C SER A 100 -14.35 2.67 27.07
N THR A 101 -13.02 2.61 27.18
CA THR A 101 -12.31 2.48 28.46
C THR A 101 -12.12 3.82 29.18
N LYS A 102 -11.61 4.85 28.49
CA LYS A 102 -11.31 6.16 29.12
C LYS A 102 -12.52 7.06 29.23
N PHE A 103 -13.45 7.00 28.27
CA PHE A 103 -14.60 7.89 28.19
C PHE A 103 -15.93 7.18 28.43
N LYS A 104 -15.92 5.91 28.86
CA LYS A 104 -17.11 5.09 29.12
C LYS A 104 -18.10 5.05 27.94
N GLY A 105 -17.60 5.18 26.71
CA GLY A 105 -18.41 5.21 25.49
C GLY A 105 -18.95 6.60 25.11
N ASP A 106 -18.58 7.67 25.81
CA ASP A 106 -19.02 9.02 25.48
C ASP A 106 -18.16 9.67 24.39
N TYR A 107 -18.67 9.64 23.17
CA TYR A 107 -18.04 10.30 22.02
C TYR A 107 -18.12 11.84 22.11
N ALA A 108 -19.00 12.41 22.92
CA ALA A 108 -19.13 13.87 23.04
C ALA A 108 -17.97 14.46 23.85
N ALA A 109 -17.58 13.81 24.94
CA ALA A 109 -16.40 14.19 25.72
C ALA A 109 -15.11 14.15 24.88
N VAL A 110 -14.98 13.15 23.99
CA VAL A 110 -13.84 13.05 23.06
C VAL A 110 -13.87 14.17 22.03
N ALA A 111 -15.04 14.47 21.47
CA ALA A 111 -15.23 15.57 20.53
C ALA A 111 -14.82 16.93 21.13
N GLU A 112 -15.23 17.19 22.37
CA GLU A 112 -14.89 18.41 23.10
C GLU A 112 -13.38 18.51 23.36
N THR A 113 -12.76 17.43 23.82
CA THR A 113 -11.33 17.43 24.16
C THR A 113 -10.44 17.57 22.92
N THR A 114 -10.82 16.92 21.82
CA THR A 114 -10.03 16.88 20.57
C THR A 114 -10.35 18.03 19.62
N LYS A 115 -11.42 18.81 19.90
CA LYS A 115 -11.99 19.83 19.00
C LYS A 115 -12.43 19.27 17.64
N ILE A 116 -12.75 17.98 17.58
CA ILE A 116 -13.24 17.29 16.37
C ILE A 116 -14.74 17.04 16.53
N SER A 117 -15.53 17.18 15.47
CA SER A 117 -16.97 16.95 15.58
C SER A 117 -17.31 15.49 15.91
N LEU A 118 -18.35 15.29 16.72
CA LEU A 118 -18.79 13.95 17.13
C LEU A 118 -19.13 13.04 15.93
N GLU A 119 -19.76 13.59 14.90
CA GLU A 119 -20.05 12.86 13.66
C GLU A 119 -18.80 12.43 12.92
N ARG A 120 -17.73 13.23 12.99
CA ARG A 120 -16.46 12.91 12.35
C ARG A 120 -15.78 11.76 13.09
N ILE A 121 -15.72 11.79 14.41
CA ILE A 121 -15.14 10.70 15.21
C ILE A 121 -15.89 9.38 14.98
N LYS A 122 -17.24 9.40 15.00
CA LYS A 122 -18.03 8.20 14.70
C LYS A 122 -17.73 7.64 13.31
N ARG A 123 -17.63 8.51 12.30
CA ARG A 123 -17.25 8.11 10.93
C ARG A 123 -15.86 7.49 10.85
N LEU A 124 -14.89 7.99 11.60
CA LEU A 124 -13.52 7.42 11.65
C LEU A 124 -13.53 5.98 12.20
N VAL A 125 -14.40 5.69 13.18
CA VAL A 125 -14.55 4.34 13.75
C VAL A 125 -15.33 3.41 12.83
N GLU A 126 -16.42 3.88 12.23
CA GLU A 126 -17.31 3.04 11.41
C GLU A 126 -16.76 2.75 10.00
N LYS A 127 -15.98 3.69 9.43
CA LYS A 127 -15.53 3.63 8.04
C LYS A 127 -14.03 3.92 7.88
N PRO A 128 -13.15 3.09 8.47
CA PRO A 128 -11.71 3.34 8.54
C PRO A 128 -11.02 3.52 7.17
N PHE A 129 -11.49 2.81 6.14
CA PHE A 129 -10.86 2.85 4.82
C PHE A 129 -11.22 4.08 3.97
N SER A 130 -12.42 4.61 4.15
CA SER A 130 -12.95 5.68 3.29
C SER A 130 -12.85 7.06 3.92
N CYS A 131 -12.78 7.10 5.26
CA CYS A 131 -12.72 8.32 6.03
C CYS A 131 -11.41 8.37 6.78
N LYS A 132 -10.38 8.97 6.18
CA LYS A 132 -9.10 9.21 6.85
C LYS A 132 -9.15 10.54 7.62
N PRO A 133 -8.60 10.61 8.85
CA PRO A 133 -8.43 11.88 9.55
C PRO A 133 -7.42 12.73 8.80
N THR A 134 -7.48 14.06 8.94
CA THR A 134 -6.40 14.96 8.52
C THR A 134 -5.18 14.80 9.43
N ALA A 135 -4.01 15.29 9.03
CA ALA A 135 -2.82 15.25 9.88
C ALA A 135 -3.05 15.90 11.26
N LYS A 136 -3.75 17.04 11.29
CA LYS A 136 -4.11 17.75 12.52
C LYS A 136 -5.05 16.93 13.40
N GLU A 137 -6.09 16.32 12.82
CA GLU A 137 -7.01 15.43 13.53
C GLU A 137 -6.26 14.21 14.10
N ALA A 138 -5.38 13.59 13.31
CA ALA A 138 -4.62 12.41 13.71
C ALA A 138 -3.67 12.69 14.89
N LEU A 139 -2.96 13.82 14.84
CA LEU A 139 -2.07 14.24 15.92
C LEU A 139 -2.85 14.61 17.19
N ALA A 140 -3.96 15.35 17.06
CA ALA A 140 -4.81 15.72 18.19
C ALA A 140 -5.39 14.47 18.90
N LEU A 141 -5.86 13.49 18.12
CA LEU A 141 -6.34 12.21 18.64
C LEU A 141 -5.22 11.44 19.34
N SER A 142 -4.04 11.35 18.71
CA SER A 142 -2.91 10.62 19.29
C SER A 142 -2.44 11.23 20.61
N LEU A 143 -2.27 12.55 20.67
CA LEU A 143 -1.84 13.26 21.88
C LEU A 143 -2.86 13.20 23.01
N THR A 144 -4.15 13.35 22.69
CA THR A 144 -5.22 13.40 23.70
C THR A 144 -5.57 12.01 24.23
N LEU A 145 -5.67 11.04 23.33
CA LEU A 145 -6.15 9.70 23.65
C LEU A 145 -5.01 8.73 23.95
N ASN A 146 -3.75 9.10 23.68
CA ASN A 146 -2.58 8.25 23.76
C ASN A 146 -2.73 6.97 22.92
N ILE A 147 -3.37 7.10 21.76
CA ILE A 147 -3.41 6.07 20.71
C ILE A 147 -2.25 6.30 19.74
N PRO A 148 -1.75 5.27 19.04
CA PRO A 148 -0.73 5.48 18.03
C PRO A 148 -1.19 6.42 16.91
N LEU A 149 -0.22 7.05 16.25
CA LEU A 149 -0.46 7.90 15.10
C LEU A 149 -1.16 7.10 13.98
N HIS A 150 -2.13 7.74 13.32
CA HIS A 150 -2.90 7.11 12.26
C HIS A 150 -1.98 6.57 11.14
N PRO A 151 -2.18 5.33 10.67
CA PRO A 151 -1.25 4.64 9.77
C PRO A 151 -1.02 5.34 8.43
N ALA A 152 -1.99 6.10 7.92
CA ALA A 152 -1.82 6.92 6.71
C ALA A 152 -0.70 7.97 6.82
N TYR A 153 -0.31 8.34 8.04
CA TYR A 153 0.74 9.32 8.34
C TYR A 153 1.98 8.69 8.98
N THR A 154 2.06 7.37 8.98
CA THR A 154 3.22 6.65 9.49
C THR A 154 4.21 6.43 8.36
N PHE A 155 5.40 7.01 8.47
CA PHE A 155 6.53 6.76 7.58
C PHE A 155 7.31 5.52 8.03
N PHE A 156 8.18 5.01 7.15
CA PHE A 156 9.02 3.83 7.46
C PHE A 156 10.23 4.23 8.32
N TRP A 157 9.99 4.80 9.50
CA TRP A 157 11.04 5.27 10.41
C TRP A 157 11.98 4.14 10.87
N GLU A 158 11.51 2.89 10.84
CA GLU A 158 12.31 1.69 11.08
C GLU A 158 13.44 1.50 10.06
N ASN A 159 13.34 2.14 8.89
CA ASN A 159 14.37 2.10 7.85
C ASN A 159 15.49 3.12 8.08
N LEU A 160 15.56 3.82 9.21
CA LEU A 160 16.73 4.63 9.57
C LEU A 160 17.66 3.79 10.46
N ASP A 161 18.96 3.79 10.13
CA ASP A 161 19.93 2.90 10.78
C ASP A 161 20.32 3.39 12.18
N SER A 162 20.20 4.69 12.43
CA SER A 162 20.60 5.28 13.70
C SER A 162 19.84 6.55 14.06
N ILE A 163 19.86 6.88 15.35
CA ILE A 163 19.31 8.15 15.86
C ILE A 163 20.11 9.35 15.30
N LYS A 164 21.37 9.16 14.92
CA LYS A 164 22.17 10.21 14.27
C LYS A 164 21.56 10.62 12.94
N GLU A 165 21.08 9.67 12.13
CA GLU A 165 20.36 9.95 10.89
C GLU A 165 19.08 10.75 11.16
N PHE A 166 18.29 10.33 12.15
CA PHE A 166 17.11 11.07 12.59
C PHE A 166 17.45 12.51 13.01
N LEU A 167 18.54 12.73 13.76
CA LEU A 167 18.99 14.06 14.16
C LEU A 167 19.51 14.89 12.98
N THR A 168 20.09 14.27 11.96
CA THR A 168 20.45 14.95 10.71
C THR A 168 19.20 15.42 9.97
N LEU A 169 18.16 14.60 9.86
CA LEU A 169 16.87 15.00 9.30
C LEU A 169 16.24 16.15 10.11
N ARG A 170 16.30 16.08 11.45
CA ARG A 170 15.81 17.16 12.31
C ARG A 170 16.56 18.47 12.07
N ARG A 171 17.90 18.45 12.04
CA ARG A 171 18.72 19.64 11.78
C ARG A 171 18.37 20.25 10.43
N TRP A 172 18.32 19.42 9.40
CA TRP A 172 17.92 19.85 8.06
C TRP A 172 16.52 20.50 8.06
N MET A 173 15.55 19.91 8.75
CA MET A 173 14.19 20.48 8.87
C MET A 173 14.17 21.81 9.62
N LEU A 174 14.96 21.96 10.69
CA LEU A 174 15.06 23.20 11.45
C LEU A 174 15.72 24.34 10.65
N ASP A 175 16.68 24.00 9.79
CA ASP A 175 17.34 24.94 8.89
C ASP A 175 16.50 25.26 7.63
N SER A 176 15.42 24.52 7.41
CA SER A 176 14.54 24.67 6.24
C SER A 176 13.55 25.82 6.40
N GLU A 177 13.12 26.39 5.26
CA GLU A 177 12.00 27.32 5.22
C GLU A 177 10.70 26.57 5.50
N VAL A 178 9.99 26.95 6.57
CA VAL A 178 8.72 26.33 6.96
C VAL A 178 7.58 27.32 6.82
N GLU A 179 6.63 27.00 5.93
CA GLU A 179 5.39 27.75 5.76
C GLU A 179 4.30 27.11 6.63
N THR A 180 3.73 27.88 7.54
CA THR A 180 2.64 27.46 8.43
C THR A 180 1.32 28.08 8.01
N GLU A 181 0.21 27.47 8.41
CA GLU A 181 -1.11 28.07 8.28
C GLU A 181 -1.31 29.23 9.29
N GLU A 182 -2.47 29.89 9.23
CA GLU A 182 -2.81 31.04 10.10
C GLU A 182 -2.70 30.71 11.60
N ASP A 183 -2.89 29.44 11.96
CA ASP A 183 -2.77 28.94 13.33
C ASP A 183 -1.31 28.81 13.82
N ARG A 184 -0.32 29.00 12.94
CA ARG A 184 1.13 28.85 13.15
C ARG A 184 1.61 27.47 13.62
N GLU A 185 0.70 26.55 13.86
CA GLU A 185 0.97 25.20 14.37
C GLU A 185 0.98 24.19 13.22
N THR A 186 0.06 24.34 12.27
CA THR A 186 -0.06 23.46 11.12
C THR A 186 0.99 23.84 10.08
N VAL A 187 1.91 22.91 9.79
CA VAL A 187 2.96 23.09 8.78
C VAL A 187 2.42 22.67 7.42
N ARG A 188 2.38 23.61 6.48
CA ARG A 188 1.87 23.40 5.14
C ARG A 188 2.94 22.97 4.16
N ARG A 189 4.15 23.52 4.33
CA ARG A 189 5.29 23.26 3.45
C ARG A 189 6.59 23.34 4.22
N VAL A 190 7.49 22.40 3.95
CA VAL A 190 8.89 22.44 4.38
C VAL A 190 9.75 22.44 3.14
N SER A 191 10.61 23.45 3.00
CA SER A 191 11.48 23.64 1.84
C SER A 191 12.91 23.83 2.31
N GLY A 192 13.72 22.77 2.22
CA GLY A 192 15.12 22.77 2.64
C GLY A 192 16.09 22.67 1.48
N VAL A 193 17.35 23.06 1.72
CA VAL A 193 18.44 22.94 0.75
C VAL A 193 18.65 21.48 0.36
N PHE A 194 18.89 21.21 -0.93
CA PHE A 194 19.15 19.86 -1.39
C PHE A 194 20.43 19.30 -0.76
N ASN A 195 20.31 18.13 -0.15
CA ASN A 195 21.42 17.37 0.39
C ASN A 195 21.22 15.91 0.02
N ALA A 196 22.23 15.27 -0.57
CA ALA A 196 22.16 13.90 -1.05
C ALA A 196 21.91 12.88 0.06
N GLU A 197 22.52 13.05 1.23
CA GLU A 197 22.31 12.17 2.40
C GLU A 197 20.88 12.29 2.91
N VAL A 198 20.36 13.52 3.03
CA VAL A 198 18.97 13.78 3.42
C VAL A 198 18.00 13.18 2.41
N LYS A 199 18.29 13.34 1.11
CA LYS A 199 17.47 12.80 0.04
C LYS A 199 17.37 11.27 0.12
N GLU A 200 18.48 10.59 0.34
CA GLU A 200 18.51 9.14 0.51
C GLU A 200 17.71 8.70 1.74
N MET A 201 17.88 9.39 2.87
CA MET A 201 17.10 9.13 4.08
C MET A 201 15.59 9.29 3.85
N LEU A 202 15.16 10.38 3.19
CA LEU A 202 13.76 10.63 2.83
C LEU A 202 13.19 9.55 1.89
N GLU A 203 13.99 9.05 0.95
CA GLU A 203 13.60 7.92 0.09
C GLU A 203 13.43 6.62 0.88
N ARG A 204 14.34 6.31 1.82
CA ARG A 204 14.26 5.10 2.67
C ARG A 204 13.01 5.07 3.54
N ILE A 205 12.64 6.21 4.12
CA ILE A 205 11.43 6.34 4.93
C ILE A 205 10.15 6.57 4.10
N CYS A 206 10.28 6.63 2.77
CA CYS A 206 9.20 6.84 1.80
C CYS A 206 8.36 8.11 2.05
N VAL A 207 8.99 9.21 2.48
CA VAL A 207 8.32 10.51 2.62
C VAL A 207 8.09 11.12 1.23
N PRO A 208 6.85 11.48 0.86
CA PRO A 208 6.59 12.16 -0.41
C PRO A 208 7.22 13.55 -0.43
N HIS A 209 7.99 13.85 -1.47
CA HIS A 209 8.67 15.14 -1.63
C HIS A 209 8.96 15.45 -3.10
N LYS A 210 9.08 16.74 -3.40
CA LYS A 210 9.41 17.27 -4.73
C LYS A 210 10.78 17.91 -4.73
N ILE A 211 11.50 17.82 -5.84
CA ILE A 211 12.73 18.55 -6.09
C ILE A 211 12.40 19.78 -6.93
N VAL A 212 12.61 20.97 -6.37
CA VAL A 212 12.36 22.25 -7.05
C VAL A 212 13.64 23.07 -7.02
N GLY A 213 14.33 23.13 -8.15
CA GLY A 213 15.66 23.74 -8.23
C GLY A 213 16.64 22.99 -7.33
N ASP A 214 17.25 23.71 -6.38
CA ASP A 214 18.20 23.16 -5.40
C ASP A 214 17.56 22.94 -4.02
N LYS A 215 16.24 22.72 -3.98
CA LYS A 215 15.49 22.51 -2.74
C LYS A 215 14.67 21.22 -2.76
N ILE A 216 14.57 20.56 -1.61
CA ILE A 216 13.65 19.46 -1.35
C ILE A 216 12.43 20.03 -0.64
N VAL A 217 11.26 19.81 -1.23
CA VAL A 217 9.99 20.37 -0.78
C VAL A 217 9.03 19.26 -0.37
N ILE A 218 8.63 19.26 0.90
CA ILE A 218 7.57 18.41 1.46
C ILE A 218 6.34 19.28 1.63
N SER A 219 5.15 18.78 1.29
CA SER A 219 3.92 19.59 1.28
C SER A 219 2.72 18.86 1.86
N GLY A 220 1.73 19.63 2.33
CA GLY A 220 0.46 19.13 2.84
C GLY A 220 0.59 18.41 4.18
N ASP A 221 -0.30 17.46 4.41
CA ASP A 221 -0.37 16.69 5.66
C ASP A 221 0.94 15.96 6.00
N ASP A 222 1.64 15.46 4.98
CA ASP A 222 2.94 14.79 5.17
C ASP A 222 3.99 15.76 5.74
N ALA A 223 3.95 17.05 5.35
CA ALA A 223 4.85 18.06 5.90
C ALA A 223 4.56 18.32 7.37
N HIS A 224 3.28 18.39 7.73
CA HIS A 224 2.86 18.59 9.12
C HIS A 224 3.33 17.47 10.02
N VAL A 225 3.05 16.22 9.63
CA VAL A 225 3.43 15.05 10.41
C VAL A 225 4.95 14.88 10.46
N PHE A 226 5.64 15.08 9.33
CA PHE A 226 7.09 14.99 9.29
C PHE A 226 7.75 16.01 10.23
N ALA A 227 7.33 17.27 10.18
CA ALA A 227 7.84 18.31 11.07
C ALA A 227 7.49 18.03 12.54
N PHE A 228 6.29 17.50 12.80
CA PHE A 228 5.87 17.14 14.15
C PHE A 228 6.72 15.99 14.72
N CYS A 229 6.88 14.89 13.99
CA CYS A 229 7.67 13.72 14.40
C CYS A 229 9.15 14.04 14.60
N LEU A 230 9.70 15.05 13.89
CA LEU A 230 11.05 15.56 14.11
C LEU A 230 11.15 16.53 15.31
N GLY A 231 10.06 16.76 16.04
CA GLY A 231 10.05 17.58 17.25
C GLY A 231 10.24 19.08 16.95
N ARG A 232 9.64 19.61 15.88
CA ARG A 232 9.65 21.06 15.59
C ARG A 232 9.08 21.90 16.75
N HIS A 233 8.08 21.36 17.45
CA HIS A 233 7.44 22.01 18.60
C HIS A 233 8.31 21.98 19.87
N VAL A 234 9.41 21.22 19.86
CA VAL A 234 10.30 21.06 21.01
C VAL A 234 11.46 22.04 20.90
N SER A 235 11.47 23.05 21.79
CA SER A 235 12.49 24.09 21.85
C SER A 235 13.85 23.61 22.39
N GLU A 236 13.87 22.49 23.11
CA GLU A 236 15.10 22.00 23.74
C GLU A 236 16.05 21.31 22.74
N PRO A 237 17.37 21.50 22.90
CA PRO A 237 18.36 20.78 22.11
C PRO A 237 18.36 19.28 22.50
N LEU A 238 17.98 18.42 21.56
CA LEU A 238 17.95 16.95 21.75
C LEU A 238 19.34 16.30 21.88
N SER A 239 20.41 17.09 21.90
CA SER A 239 21.79 16.60 22.02
C SER A 239 22.04 15.83 23.31
N GLU A 240 21.46 16.28 24.43
CA GLU A 240 21.59 15.61 25.72
C GLU A 240 20.76 14.31 25.78
N LEU A 241 19.60 14.30 25.10
CA LEU A 241 18.74 13.11 25.02
C LEU A 241 19.40 11.98 24.21
N ASN A 242 20.20 12.32 23.20
CA ASN A 242 20.86 11.37 22.32
C ASN A 242 21.97 10.57 23.02
N SER A 243 22.77 11.21 23.88
CA SER A 243 23.92 10.55 24.52
C SER A 243 23.56 9.41 25.48
N SER A 244 22.31 9.35 25.95
CA SER A 244 21.85 8.39 26.95
C SER A 244 20.74 7.47 26.46
N PHE A 245 20.33 7.55 25.19
CA PHE A 245 19.21 6.80 24.68
C PHE A 245 19.65 5.55 23.91
N ASN A 246 19.31 4.38 24.44
CA ASN A 246 19.59 3.07 23.86
C ASN A 246 18.30 2.40 23.36
N GLY A 247 17.61 3.05 22.42
CA GLY A 247 16.34 2.56 21.87
C GLY A 247 16.24 2.77 20.35
N SER A 248 15.11 2.38 19.80
CA SER A 248 14.78 2.56 18.38
C SER A 248 14.39 4.01 18.05
N VAL A 249 14.42 4.38 16.77
CA VAL A 249 13.95 5.71 16.31
C VAL A 249 12.50 5.96 16.69
N LEU A 250 11.64 4.93 16.62
CA LEU A 250 10.22 5.04 17.01
C LEU A 250 10.04 5.37 18.49
N GLU A 251 10.81 4.73 19.36
CA GLU A 251 10.82 5.04 20.80
C GLU A 251 11.37 6.45 21.07
N PHE A 252 12.33 6.90 20.27
CA PHE A 252 12.86 8.26 20.35
C PHE A 252 11.79 9.29 19.96
N ILE A 253 11.04 9.06 18.87
CA ILE A 253 9.91 9.91 18.46
C ILE A 253 8.89 10.00 19.59
N ARG A 254 8.53 8.87 20.21
CA ARG A 254 7.59 8.84 21.34
C ARG A 254 8.10 9.66 22.52
N LYS A 255 9.38 9.53 22.87
CA LYS A 255 9.99 10.26 23.99
C LYS A 255 10.02 11.77 23.74
N VAL A 256 10.30 12.19 22.51
CA VAL A 256 10.45 13.60 22.13
C VAL A 256 9.10 14.28 21.90
N CYS A 257 8.21 13.62 21.16
CA CYS A 257 6.98 14.24 20.65
C CYS A 257 5.72 13.82 21.43
N GLY A 258 5.83 12.86 22.36
CA GLY A 258 4.68 12.33 23.09
C GLY A 258 3.71 11.48 22.27
N VAL A 259 4.01 11.22 20.99
CA VAL A 259 3.18 10.45 20.06
C VAL A 259 3.80 9.08 19.81
N GLU A 260 3.02 8.02 19.98
CA GLU A 260 3.44 6.67 19.64
C GLU A 260 3.31 6.43 18.13
N VAL A 261 4.43 6.10 17.47
CA VAL A 261 4.44 5.68 16.07
C VAL A 261 4.75 4.19 16.01
N ARG A 262 3.92 3.43 15.31
CA ARG A 262 4.08 1.97 15.14
C ARG A 262 4.93 1.66 13.92
N VAL A 263 5.55 0.48 13.92
CA VAL A 263 6.28 -0.04 12.75
C VAL A 263 5.32 -0.15 11.57
N LYS A 264 5.71 0.39 10.42
CA LYS A 264 4.85 0.47 9.24
C LYS A 264 4.73 -0.88 8.55
N ALA A 265 5.87 -1.52 8.26
CA ALA A 265 5.90 -2.80 7.55
C ALA A 265 6.88 -3.80 8.20
N PRO A 266 6.53 -4.40 9.35
CA PRO A 266 7.39 -5.36 10.04
C PRO A 266 7.55 -6.68 9.26
N THR A 267 6.65 -6.98 8.33
CA THR A 267 6.70 -8.18 7.49
C THR A 267 6.64 -7.80 6.02
N VAL A 268 7.64 -8.23 5.24
CA VAL A 268 7.68 -8.06 3.79
C VAL A 268 7.52 -9.42 3.12
N VAL A 269 6.57 -9.52 2.18
CA VAL A 269 6.28 -10.77 1.47
C VAL A 269 6.81 -10.71 0.04
N GLY A 270 7.81 -11.54 -0.24
CA GLY A 270 8.28 -11.74 -1.61
C GLY A 270 7.24 -12.46 -2.47
N ALA A 271 7.07 -12.00 -3.70
CA ALA A 271 6.19 -12.62 -4.69
C ALA A 271 6.87 -12.69 -6.06
N ARG A 272 6.56 -13.76 -6.81
CA ARG A 272 6.91 -13.85 -8.24
C ARG A 272 5.69 -14.24 -9.05
N MET A 273 5.63 -13.74 -10.27
CA MET A 273 4.59 -14.11 -11.22
C MET A 273 4.69 -15.60 -11.56
N GLY A 274 3.55 -16.28 -11.51
CA GLY A 274 3.43 -17.70 -11.82
C GLY A 274 2.85 -17.91 -13.21
N ARG A 275 1.55 -17.77 -13.35
CA ARG A 275 0.83 -17.96 -14.61
C ARG A 275 -0.05 -16.74 -14.90
N PRO A 276 -0.10 -16.25 -16.15
CA PRO A 276 -1.07 -15.23 -16.52
C PRO A 276 -2.51 -15.73 -16.33
N GLU A 277 -3.43 -14.78 -16.21
CA GLU A 277 -4.86 -15.06 -16.34
C GLU A 277 -5.17 -15.75 -17.68
N LYS A 278 -6.24 -16.56 -17.72
CA LYS A 278 -6.63 -17.28 -18.92
C LYS A 278 -8.14 -17.27 -19.09
N ALA A 279 -8.60 -16.51 -20.08
CA ALA A 279 -9.98 -16.53 -20.58
C ALA A 279 -10.11 -17.26 -21.94
N LYS A 280 -9.07 -17.97 -22.38
CA LYS A 280 -9.05 -18.63 -23.69
C LYS A 280 -10.04 -19.79 -23.74
N LYS A 281 -10.89 -19.82 -24.78
CA LYS A 281 -11.82 -20.91 -25.08
C LYS A 281 -11.13 -22.27 -25.03
N ARG A 282 -11.80 -23.28 -24.46
CA ARG A 282 -11.33 -24.67 -24.51
C ARG A 282 -11.52 -25.19 -25.93
N ALA A 283 -10.42 -25.39 -26.64
CA ALA A 283 -10.42 -25.92 -27.99
C ALA A 283 -9.56 -27.19 -28.05
N MET A 284 -10.03 -28.20 -28.77
CA MET A 284 -9.19 -29.33 -29.18
C MET A 284 -8.14 -28.86 -30.19
N LYS A 285 -7.09 -29.66 -30.38
CA LYS A 285 -6.11 -29.48 -31.46
C LYS A 285 -6.19 -30.70 -32.37
N PRO A 286 -6.66 -30.58 -33.63
CA PRO A 286 -7.21 -29.38 -34.27
C PRO A 286 -8.57 -28.93 -33.68
N PRO A 287 -9.04 -27.70 -33.96
CA PRO A 287 -10.35 -27.24 -33.53
C PRO A 287 -11.47 -28.15 -34.05
N VAL A 288 -12.33 -28.63 -33.16
CA VAL A 288 -13.46 -29.50 -33.48
C VAL A 288 -14.75 -28.73 -33.27
N HIS A 289 -15.57 -28.64 -34.32
CA HIS A 289 -16.87 -27.96 -34.28
C HIS A 289 -18.05 -28.92 -34.14
N VAL A 290 -17.91 -30.16 -34.64
CA VAL A 290 -18.92 -31.22 -34.59
C VAL A 290 -18.26 -32.56 -34.34
N LEU A 291 -18.88 -33.42 -33.52
CA LEU A 291 -18.42 -34.79 -33.27
C LEU A 291 -18.99 -35.74 -34.34
N PHE A 292 -18.48 -35.61 -35.56
CA PHE A 292 -18.82 -36.51 -36.67
C PHE A 292 -17.54 -37.09 -37.28
N PRO A 293 -17.39 -38.42 -37.34
CA PRO A 293 -16.17 -39.03 -37.86
C PRO A 293 -16.11 -38.89 -39.39
N VAL A 294 -15.00 -38.36 -39.89
CA VAL A 294 -14.70 -38.25 -41.34
C VAL A 294 -13.40 -38.96 -41.73
N GLY A 295 -12.80 -39.71 -40.79
CA GLY A 295 -11.49 -40.35 -40.99
C GLY A 295 -10.46 -39.35 -41.51
N MET A 296 -9.82 -39.71 -42.63
CA MET A 296 -8.87 -38.87 -43.36
C MET A 296 -9.48 -38.14 -44.58
N ALA A 297 -10.77 -38.32 -44.86
CA ALA A 297 -11.42 -37.75 -46.04
C ALA A 297 -11.38 -36.20 -46.03
N GLY A 298 -11.49 -35.61 -44.84
CA GLY A 298 -11.40 -34.16 -44.61
C GLY A 298 -9.97 -33.61 -44.46
N GLY A 299 -8.94 -34.39 -44.80
CA GLY A 299 -7.53 -34.00 -44.69
C GLY A 299 -7.04 -33.85 -43.24
N ALA A 300 -5.91 -33.17 -43.05
CA ALA A 300 -5.26 -33.01 -41.74
C ALA A 300 -6.14 -32.30 -40.69
N GLN A 301 -7.05 -31.43 -41.13
CA GLN A 301 -8.00 -30.71 -40.27
C GLN A 301 -9.31 -31.47 -40.05
N ARG A 302 -9.50 -32.64 -40.70
CA ARG A 302 -10.73 -33.45 -40.60
C ARG A 302 -11.97 -32.62 -40.93
N ASN A 303 -11.88 -31.81 -41.99
CA ASN A 303 -12.95 -30.88 -42.39
C ASN A 303 -14.09 -31.64 -43.08
N LEU A 304 -15.28 -31.61 -42.48
CA LEU A 304 -16.49 -32.26 -42.98
C LEU A 304 -16.92 -31.74 -44.36
N VAL A 305 -16.80 -30.44 -44.61
CA VAL A 305 -17.19 -29.82 -45.90
C VAL A 305 -16.29 -30.32 -47.02
N VAL A 306 -14.98 -30.43 -46.75
CA VAL A 306 -14.01 -30.98 -47.72
C VAL A 306 -14.30 -32.46 -48.00
N ALA A 307 -14.54 -33.26 -46.96
CA ALA A 307 -14.91 -34.66 -47.11
C ALA A 307 -16.18 -34.83 -47.96
N ALA A 308 -17.21 -34.01 -47.72
CA ALA A 308 -18.45 -34.04 -48.50
C ALA A 308 -18.26 -33.60 -49.96
N SER A 309 -17.44 -32.58 -50.22
CA SER A 309 -17.22 -32.02 -51.57
C SER A 309 -16.52 -32.98 -52.54
N LYS A 310 -15.72 -33.93 -52.03
CA LYS A 310 -15.03 -34.93 -52.86
C LYS A 310 -15.97 -35.96 -53.48
N GLY A 311 -17.16 -36.15 -52.91
CA GLY A 311 -18.13 -37.13 -53.40
C GLY A 311 -17.69 -38.59 -53.24
N GLU A 312 -16.57 -38.86 -52.57
CA GLU A 312 -16.02 -40.20 -52.35
C GLU A 312 -16.65 -40.85 -51.10
N PRO A 313 -16.85 -42.18 -51.10
CA PRO A 313 -17.33 -42.89 -49.93
C PRO A 313 -16.33 -42.79 -48.77
N VAL A 314 -16.82 -42.41 -47.58
CA VAL A 314 -16.03 -42.29 -46.35
C VAL A 314 -16.30 -43.51 -45.47
N PHE A 315 -15.25 -44.30 -45.21
CA PHE A 315 -15.32 -45.47 -44.34
C PHE A 315 -15.00 -45.07 -42.90
N VAL A 316 -16.02 -45.06 -42.04
CA VAL A 316 -15.92 -44.68 -40.62
C VAL A 316 -16.82 -45.58 -39.77
N GLU A 317 -16.41 -45.78 -38.52
CA GLU A 317 -17.24 -46.47 -37.52
C GLU A 317 -18.32 -45.53 -36.99
N LEU A 318 -19.58 -45.94 -37.15
CA LEU A 318 -20.76 -45.16 -36.79
C LEU A 318 -21.86 -46.08 -36.25
N VAL A 319 -22.60 -45.59 -35.26
CA VAL A 319 -23.83 -46.25 -34.80
C VAL A 319 -24.98 -45.89 -35.73
N LYS A 320 -25.60 -46.89 -36.35
CA LYS A 320 -26.77 -46.72 -37.21
C LYS A 320 -28.05 -46.90 -36.39
N ARG A 321 -29.02 -46.02 -36.58
CA ARG A 321 -30.38 -46.15 -36.00
C ARG A 321 -31.39 -46.32 -37.13
N LYS A 322 -32.43 -47.13 -36.90
CA LYS A 322 -33.53 -47.35 -37.85
C LYS A 322 -34.80 -46.70 -37.28
N CYS A 323 -35.53 -45.98 -38.13
CA CYS A 323 -36.83 -45.42 -37.75
C CYS A 323 -37.79 -46.58 -37.40
N PRO A 324 -38.38 -46.62 -36.19
CA PRO A 324 -39.51 -47.50 -35.93
C PRO A 324 -40.66 -47.04 -36.83
N ALA A 325 -41.33 -48.00 -37.47
CA ALA A 325 -42.38 -47.76 -38.46
C ALA A 325 -43.58 -47.01 -37.86
#